data_AF-A0A536FQB6-F1
#
_entry.id   AF-A0A536FQB6-F1
#
_cell.length_a   1.000
_cell.length_b   1.000
_cell.length_c   1.000
_cell.angle_alpha   90.00
_cell.angle_beta   90.00
_cell.angle_gamma   90.00
#
_symmetry.space_group_name_H-M   'P 1'
#
loop_
_entity.id
_entity.type
_entity.pdbx_description
1 polymer ?
#
loop_
_entity_poly.entity_id
_entity_poly.type
_entity_poly.pdbx_seq_one_letter_code
_entity_poly.pdbx_strand_id
1 'polypeptide(L)'
;MNLRVALRGGAIVLILVVGFVAGLYVDQAYPEYVPYIGHRSTSRIDLTQVQEAARLIQADYVDSNVDPKKLSHGTVQGLVSSLGDPYTIYFDPEQYKRLQQSYQGKYTGIGIYLSFGTGYPAITKASRPTRRPLSSRDLKGPRSR
;
A
#
# COMPACT_ATOMS: atom_id res chain seq x y z
N MET A 1 40.29 31.60 -26.68
CA MET A 1 38.97 31.58 -26.00
C MET A 1 38.66 33.00 -25.54
N ASN A 2 37.57 33.60 -26.00
CA ASN A 2 37.38 35.05 -25.90
C ASN A 2 37.03 35.47 -24.47
N LEU A 3 37.91 36.23 -23.82
CA LEU A 3 37.76 36.71 -22.42
C LEU A 3 36.41 37.41 -22.19
N ARG A 4 35.88 38.08 -23.21
CA ARG A 4 34.56 38.74 -23.20
C ARG A 4 33.39 37.75 -23.12
N VAL A 5 33.54 36.53 -23.65
CA VAL A 5 32.52 35.47 -23.59
C VAL A 5 32.57 34.74 -22.25
N ALA A 6 33.77 34.55 -21.67
CA ALA A 6 33.93 33.98 -20.33
C ALA A 6 33.33 34.88 -19.24
N LEU A 7 33.55 36.19 -19.33
CA LEU A 7 32.96 37.19 -18.41
C LEU A 7 31.43 37.25 -18.52
N ARG A 8 30.89 37.22 -19.74
CA ARG A 8 29.43 37.22 -19.96
C ARG A 8 28.78 35.91 -19.53
N GLY A 9 29.45 34.77 -19.74
CA GLY A 9 28.97 33.46 -19.27
C GLY A 9 28.96 33.34 -17.75
N GLY A 10 30.00 33.82 -17.08
CA GLY A 10 30.08 33.80 -15.61
C GLY A 10 28.97 34.62 -14.94
N ALA A 11 28.60 35.77 -15.51
CA ALA A 11 27.51 36.60 -14.99
C ALA A 11 26.15 35.89 -15.03
N ILE A 12 25.86 35.12 -16.08
CA ILE A 12 24.60 34.38 -16.22
C ILE A 12 24.51 33.26 -15.17
N VAL A 13 25.60 32.53 -14.95
CA VAL A 13 25.65 31.47 -13.94
C VAL A 13 25.45 32.06 -12.54
N LEU A 14 26.04 33.22 -12.25
CA LEU A 14 25.86 33.90 -10.96
C LEU A 14 24.40 34.29 -10.71
N ILE A 15 23.71 34.84 -11.72
CA ILE A 15 22.30 35.20 -11.61
C ILE A 15 21.43 33.95 -11.38
N LEU A 16 21.72 32.85 -12.06
CA LEU A 16 20.99 31.58 -11.87
C LEU A 16 21.20 31.01 -10.47
N VAL A 17 22.43 31.04 -9.96
CA VAL A 17 22.74 30.56 -8.61
C VAL A 17 22.08 31.44 -7.55
N VAL A 18 22.15 32.76 -7.70
CA VAL A 18 21.51 33.71 -6.78
C VAL A 18 20.00 33.55 -6.81
N GLY A 19 19.39 33.40 -8.00
CA GLY A 19 17.96 33.15 -8.14
C GLY A 19 17.53 31.81 -7.52
N PHE A 20 18.32 30.75 -7.69
CA PHE A 20 18.06 29.44 -7.10
C PHE A 20 18.16 29.47 -5.57
N VAL A 21 19.22 30.08 -5.02
CA VAL A 21 19.42 30.21 -3.57
C VAL A 21 18.35 31.11 -2.94
N ALA A 22 18.01 32.23 -3.58
CA ALA A 22 16.93 33.09 -3.14
C ALA A 22 15.57 32.36 -3.20
N GLY A 23 15.33 31.55 -4.23
CA GLY A 23 14.14 30.71 -4.34
C GLY A 23 14.02 29.71 -3.19
N LEU A 24 15.09 28.98 -2.86
CA LEU A 24 15.12 28.06 -1.72
C LEU A 24 14.92 28.80 -0.38
N TYR A 25 15.49 29.99 -0.24
CA TYR A 25 15.36 30.79 0.98
C TYR A 25 13.94 31.35 1.17
N VAL A 26 13.30 31.83 0.10
CA VAL A 26 11.92 32.33 0.13
C VAL A 26 10.92 31.20 0.43
N ASP A 27 11.13 30.00 -0.12
CA ASP A 27 10.31 28.81 0.16
C ASP A 27 10.32 28.44 1.66
N GLN A 28 11.49 28.55 2.30
CA GLN A 28 11.64 28.30 3.74
C GLN A 28 11.12 29.45 4.62
N ALA A 29 11.28 30.70 4.19
CA ALA A 29 11.00 31.88 5.02
C ALA A 29 9.55 32.38 4.93
N TYR A 30 8.87 32.20 3.80
CA TYR A 30 7.51 32.71 3.56
C TYR A 30 6.60 31.65 2.90
N PRO A 31 6.31 30.54 3.59
CA PRO A 31 5.48 29.45 3.05
C PRO A 31 4.02 29.86 2.74
N GLU A 32 3.59 31.05 3.19
CA GLU A 32 2.21 31.54 3.05
C GLU A 32 1.96 32.37 1.77
N TYR A 33 3.01 32.91 1.12
CA TYR A 33 2.86 33.84 -0.01
C TYR A 33 3.15 33.24 -1.40
N VAL A 34 3.82 32.08 -1.48
CA VAL A 34 4.21 31.47 -2.77
C VAL A 34 3.56 30.09 -2.92
N PRO A 35 2.37 29.98 -3.56
CA PRO A 35 1.71 28.71 -3.76
C PRO A 35 2.35 27.98 -4.95
N TYR A 36 3.39 27.18 -4.69
CA TYR A 36 3.80 26.15 -5.65
C TYR A 36 2.71 25.06 -5.70
N ILE A 37 2.20 24.80 -6.91
CA ILE A 37 1.32 23.69 -7.34
C ILE A 37 0.66 22.91 -6.17
N GLY A 38 -0.58 23.28 -5.85
CA GLY A 38 -1.57 22.39 -5.23
C GLY A 38 -1.13 21.54 -4.02
N HIS A 39 -0.47 22.15 -3.03
CA HIS A 39 -0.27 21.47 -1.76
C HIS A 39 -1.58 21.51 -0.99
N ARG A 40 -2.37 20.43 -1.04
CA ARG A 40 -3.31 20.14 0.04
C ARG A 40 -2.49 20.17 1.32
N SER A 41 -2.69 21.17 2.16
CA SER A 41 -2.14 21.23 3.52
C SER A 41 -2.75 20.09 4.32
N THR A 42 -2.28 18.86 4.09
CA THR A 42 -2.61 17.73 4.94
C THR A 42 -1.91 18.01 6.25
N SER A 43 -2.69 18.20 7.32
CA SER A 43 -2.15 18.28 8.68
C SER A 43 -1.11 17.18 8.85
N ARG A 44 0.13 17.54 9.21
CA ARG A 44 1.19 16.56 9.45
C ARG A 44 0.73 15.68 10.61
N ILE A 45 0.55 14.39 10.35
CA ILE A 45 0.22 13.43 11.40
C ILE A 45 1.42 13.34 12.34
N ASP A 46 1.20 13.52 13.64
CA ASP A 46 2.22 13.30 14.65
C ASP A 46 2.46 11.79 14.82
N LEU A 47 3.62 11.32 14.37
CA LEU A 47 4.01 9.90 14.41
C LEU A 47 4.94 9.59 15.59
N THR A 48 5.22 10.55 16.47
CA THR A 48 6.15 10.38 17.60
C THR A 48 5.72 9.23 18.50
N GLN A 49 4.44 9.18 18.86
CA GLN A 49 3.87 8.12 19.71
C GLN A 49 4.00 6.73 19.07
N VAL A 50 3.78 6.64 17.76
CA VAL A 50 3.91 5.38 17.01
C VAL A 50 5.36 4.89 17.02
N GLN A 51 6.32 5.81 16.86
CA GLN A 51 7.74 5.47 16.89
C GLN A 51 8.19 5.03 18.28
N GLU A 52 7.71 5.71 19.33
CA GLU A 52 8.04 5.36 20.71
C GLU A 52 7.50 3.98 21.08
N ALA A 53 6.24 3.69 20.77
CA ALA A 53 5.65 2.37 20.95
C ALA A 53 6.44 1.28 20.20
N ALA A 54 6.81 1.54 18.94
CA ALA A 54 7.60 0.59 18.14
C ALA A 54 9.00 0.33 18.73
N ARG A 55 9.63 1.34 19.37
CA ARG A 55 10.91 1.19 20.06
C ARG A 55 10.78 0.37 21.33
N LEU A 56 9.78 0.65 22.17
CA LEU A 56 9.52 -0.12 23.38
C LEU A 56 9.24 -1.58 23.07
N ILE A 57 8.45 -1.86 22.03
CA ILE A 57 8.23 -3.24 21.57
C ILE A 57 9.53 -3.90 21.11
N GLN A 58 10.40 -3.19 20.40
CA GLN A 58 11.67 -3.79 19.96
C GLN A 58 12.67 -4.01 21.11
N ALA A 59 12.64 -3.16 22.14
CA ALA A 59 13.58 -3.22 23.26
C ALA A 59 13.15 -4.22 24.34
N ASP A 60 11.87 -4.22 24.72
CA ASP A 60 11.38 -4.87 25.93
C ASP A 60 10.45 -6.06 25.66
N TYR A 61 10.18 -6.39 24.40
CA TYR A 61 9.31 -7.52 24.08
C TYR A 61 10.00 -8.86 24.36
N VAL A 62 9.21 -9.79 24.93
CA VAL A 62 9.66 -11.09 25.44
C VAL A 62 10.32 -11.95 24.35
N ASP A 63 9.88 -11.82 23.10
CA ASP A 63 10.48 -12.49 21.95
C ASP A 63 11.46 -11.54 21.24
N SER A 64 12.74 -11.90 21.19
CA SER A 64 13.76 -11.08 20.55
C SER A 64 13.66 -11.03 19.03
N ASN A 65 12.79 -11.84 18.41
CA ASN A 65 12.66 -11.95 16.96
C ASN A 65 11.49 -11.11 16.38
N VAL A 66 11.35 -9.88 16.86
CA VAL A 66 10.33 -8.96 16.33
C VAL A 66 10.72 -8.52 14.92
N ASP A 67 9.93 -8.90 13.93
CA ASP A 67 10.13 -8.47 12.55
C ASP A 67 9.66 -7.00 12.36
N PRO A 68 10.57 -6.06 12.05
CA PRO A 68 10.22 -4.66 11.87
C PRO A 68 9.28 -4.43 10.68
N LYS A 69 9.27 -5.33 9.67
CA LYS A 69 8.33 -5.24 8.55
C LYS A 69 6.90 -5.48 9.02
N LYS A 70 6.69 -6.47 9.90
CA LYS A 70 5.37 -6.76 10.46
C LYS A 70 4.84 -5.57 11.27
N LEU A 71 5.68 -4.94 12.09
CA LEU A 71 5.30 -3.73 12.83
C LEU A 71 4.92 -2.60 11.87
N SER A 72 5.72 -2.33 10.84
CA SER A 72 5.43 -1.30 9.85
C SER A 72 4.09 -1.55 9.13
N HIS A 73 3.85 -2.78 8.69
CA HIS A 73 2.63 -3.15 7.98
C HIS A 73 1.40 -3.06 8.89
N GLY A 74 1.52 -3.51 10.14
CA GLY A 74 0.48 -3.40 11.15
C GLY A 74 0.11 -1.95 11.49
N THR A 75 1.11 -1.07 11.58
CA THR A 75 0.89 0.37 11.78
C THR A 75 0.07 0.97 10.65
N VAL A 76 0.44 0.71 9.38
CA VAL A 76 -0.30 1.22 8.22
C VAL A 76 -1.72 0.65 8.18
N GLN A 77 -1.88 -0.64 8.49
CA GLN A 77 -3.19 -1.27 8.59
C GLN A 77 -4.06 -0.62 9.68
N GLY A 78 -3.48 -0.28 10.85
CA GLY A 78 -4.18 0.43 11.91
C GLY A 78 -4.62 1.83 11.51
N LEU A 79 -3.74 2.59 10.84
CA LEU A 79 -4.07 3.91 10.29
C LEU A 79 -5.24 3.84 9.31
N VAL A 80 -5.23 2.87 8.39
CA VAL A 80 -6.33 2.65 7.45
C VAL A 80 -7.61 2.22 8.16
N SER A 81 -7.51 1.31 9.13
CA SER A 81 -8.68 0.83 9.89
C SER A 81 -9.33 1.94 10.72
N SER A 82 -8.56 2.96 11.12
CA SER A 82 -9.08 4.12 11.89
C SER A 82 -10.04 5.00 11.10
N LEU A 83 -10.08 4.88 9.77
CA LEU A 83 -10.99 5.62 8.91
C LEU A 83 -12.45 5.18 9.08
N GLY A 84 -12.70 4.00 9.65
CA GLY A 84 -14.04 3.45 9.83
C GLY A 84 -14.77 3.12 8.52
N ASP A 85 -14.09 3.24 7.38
CA ASP A 85 -14.63 2.91 6.06
C ASP A 85 -14.40 1.43 5.76
N PRO A 86 -15.47 0.61 5.65
CA PRO A 86 -15.35 -0.82 5.36
C PRO A 86 -14.76 -1.11 3.97
N TYR A 87 -14.74 -0.13 3.06
CA TYR A 87 -14.19 -0.29 1.72
C TYR A 87 -12.70 0.07 1.61
N THR A 88 -12.14 0.73 2.63
CA THR A 88 -10.72 1.09 2.65
C THR A 88 -9.94 0.04 3.44
N ILE A 89 -9.12 -0.73 2.73
CA ILE A 89 -8.29 -1.79 3.31
C ILE A 89 -6.85 -1.69 2.81
N TYR A 90 -5.90 -1.90 3.71
CA TYR A 90 -4.48 -2.01 3.38
C TYR A 90 -4.13 -3.46 3.03
N PHE A 91 -3.33 -3.65 1.99
CA PHE A 91 -2.79 -4.95 1.61
C PHE A 91 -1.26 -4.92 1.66
N ASP A 92 -0.67 -5.89 2.37
CA ASP A 92 0.76 -6.13 2.26
C ASP A 92 1.13 -6.72 0.87
N PRO A 93 2.42 -6.71 0.48
CA PRO A 93 2.84 -7.20 -0.84
C PRO A 93 2.42 -8.63 -1.15
N GLU A 94 2.38 -9.53 -0.16
CA GLU A 94 1.98 -10.92 -0.37
C GLU A 94 0.46 -11.05 -0.51
N GLN A 95 -0.30 -10.36 0.33
CA GLN A 95 -1.76 -10.27 0.24
C GLN A 95 -2.17 -9.69 -1.10
N TYR A 96 -1.52 -8.62 -1.55
CA TYR A 96 -1.78 -8.01 -2.84
C TYR A 96 -1.48 -8.96 -4.00
N LYS A 97 -0.39 -9.75 -3.92
CA LYS A 97 -0.08 -10.79 -4.91
C LYS A 97 -1.17 -11.87 -4.95
N ARG A 98 -1.66 -12.34 -3.80
CA ARG A 98 -2.77 -13.31 -3.73
C ARG A 98 -4.08 -12.73 -4.27
N LEU A 99 -4.33 -11.45 -4.01
CA LEU A 99 -5.48 -10.72 -4.54
C LEU A 99 -5.42 -10.66 -6.08
N GLN A 100 -4.27 -10.30 -6.64
CA GLN A 100 -4.06 -10.31 -8.09
C GLN A 100 -4.21 -11.70 -8.71
N GLN A 101 -3.69 -12.75 -8.06
CA GLN A 101 -3.88 -14.13 -8.51
C GLN A 101 -5.36 -14.51 -8.56
N SER A 102 -6.13 -14.08 -7.55
CA SER A 102 -7.58 -14.30 -7.49
C SER A 102 -8.30 -13.58 -8.65
N TYR A 103 -7.92 -12.33 -8.97
CA TYR A 103 -8.46 -11.61 -10.13
C TYR A 103 -8.10 -12.23 -11.47
N GLN A 104 -6.92 -12.86 -11.57
CA GLN A 104 -6.51 -13.64 -12.75
C GLN A 104 -7.22 -15.00 -12.84
N GLY A 105 -8.18 -15.29 -11.97
CA GLY A 105 -8.91 -16.56 -11.95
C GLY A 105 -8.10 -17.73 -11.40
N LYS A 106 -6.92 -17.49 -10.82
CA LYS A 106 -6.09 -18.50 -10.17
C LYS A 106 -6.57 -18.71 -8.73
N TYR A 107 -7.75 -19.31 -8.60
CA TYR A 107 -8.27 -19.73 -7.29
C TYR A 107 -7.64 -21.08 -6.91
N THR A 108 -6.97 -21.13 -5.76
CA THR A 108 -6.53 -22.39 -5.15
C THR A 108 -7.25 -22.56 -3.81
N GLY A 109 -8.04 -23.64 -3.66
CA GLY A 109 -8.82 -23.90 -2.44
C GLY A 109 -10.00 -24.86 -2.64
N ILE A 110 -10.59 -25.30 -1.52
CA ILE A 110 -11.71 -26.26 -1.48
C ILE A 110 -13.08 -25.57 -1.72
N GLY A 111 -13.15 -24.23 -1.60
CA GLY A 111 -14.38 -23.46 -1.80
C GLY A 111 -15.31 -23.47 -0.58
N ILE A 112 -14.75 -23.31 0.61
CA ILE A 112 -15.48 -23.29 1.89
C ILE A 112 -15.37 -21.89 2.49
N TYR A 113 -16.51 -21.28 2.81
CA TYR A 113 -16.61 -19.99 3.48
C TYR A 113 -16.72 -20.20 4.99
N LEU A 114 -15.78 -19.65 5.74
CA LEU A 114 -15.73 -19.70 7.21
C LEU A 114 -16.22 -18.37 7.80
N SER A 115 -16.97 -18.43 8.89
CA SER A 115 -17.38 -17.26 9.68
C SER A 115 -16.95 -17.44 11.13
N PHE A 116 -16.47 -16.36 11.76
CA PHE A 116 -15.94 -16.33 13.11
C PHE A 116 -16.85 -15.45 13.98
N GLY A 117 -17.98 -15.99 14.44
CA GLY A 117 -18.95 -15.24 15.25
C GLY A 117 -18.90 -15.53 16.75
N THR A 118 -18.42 -16.72 17.16
CA THR A 118 -18.68 -17.24 18.52
C THR A 118 -17.52 -18.09 19.07
N GLY A 119 -16.29 -17.67 18.85
CA GLY A 119 -15.09 -18.34 19.39
C GLY A 119 -14.65 -19.61 18.65
N TYR A 120 -15.48 -20.15 17.75
CA TYR A 120 -15.14 -21.27 16.87
C TYR A 120 -15.42 -20.93 15.40
N PRO A 121 -14.55 -21.37 14.46
CA PRO A 121 -14.81 -21.23 13.03
C PRO A 121 -16.01 -22.08 12.62
N ALA A 122 -17.05 -21.46 12.07
CA ALA A 122 -18.23 -22.13 11.54
C ALA A 122 -18.26 -22.08 10.00
N ILE A 123 -18.55 -23.21 9.36
CA ILE A 123 -18.71 -23.29 7.89
C ILE A 123 -20.06 -22.67 7.53
N THR A 124 -20.04 -21.55 6.81
CA THR A 124 -21.26 -20.81 6.44
C THR A 124 -21.79 -21.21 5.07
N LYS A 125 -20.89 -21.44 4.10
CA LYS A 125 -21.25 -21.88 2.74
C LYS A 125 -20.16 -22.80 2.18
N ALA A 126 -20.55 -23.80 1.42
CA ALA A 126 -19.65 -24.58 0.58
C ALA A 126 -20.09 -24.42 -0.88
N SER A 127 -19.15 -24.07 -1.76
CA SER A 127 -19.43 -24.05 -3.20
C SER A 127 -19.62 -25.49 -3.67
N ARG A 128 -20.85 -25.84 -4.01
CA ARG A 128 -21.16 -27.14 -4.61
C ARG A 128 -20.44 -27.19 -5.97
N PRO A 129 -19.62 -28.21 -6.27
CA PRO A 129 -19.06 -28.33 -7.61
C PRO A 129 -20.23 -28.37 -8.60
N THR A 130 -20.21 -27.49 -9.59
CA THR A 130 -21.22 -27.44 -10.65
C THR A 130 -21.18 -28.80 -11.36
N ARG A 131 -22.08 -29.70 -10.97
CA ARG A 131 -22.36 -30.89 -11.76
C ARG A 131 -23.04 -30.37 -13.02
N ARG A 132 -22.27 -30.26 -14.12
CA ARG A 132 -22.86 -30.09 -15.44
C ARG A 132 -23.97 -31.14 -15.56
N PRO A 133 -25.21 -30.77 -15.90
CA PRO A 133 -26.23 -31.77 -16.19
C PRO A 133 -25.68 -32.65 -17.30
N LEU A 134 -25.63 -33.97 -17.05
CA LEU A 134 -25.17 -34.94 -18.03
C LEU A 134 -25.97 -34.71 -19.31
N SER A 135 -25.29 -34.41 -20.40
CA SER A 135 -25.98 -34.23 -21.67
C SER A 135 -26.58 -35.57 -22.07
N SER A 136 -27.75 -35.58 -22.72
CA SER A 136 -28.33 -36.79 -23.31
C SER A 136 -27.39 -37.49 -24.32
N ARG A 137 -26.32 -36.80 -24.76
CA ARG A 137 -25.21 -37.39 -25.53
C ARG A 137 -24.22 -38.21 -24.69
N ASP A 138 -23.98 -37.82 -23.44
CA ASP A 138 -23.07 -38.52 -22.51
C ASP A 138 -23.71 -39.82 -21.97
N LEU A 139 -25.04 -39.89 -21.96
CA LEU A 139 -25.80 -41.08 -21.59
C LEU A 139 -25.85 -42.15 -22.69
N LYS A 140 -25.43 -41.81 -23.92
CA LYS A 140 -25.36 -42.77 -25.02
C LYS A 140 -24.00 -43.45 -25.00
N GLY A 141 -23.84 -44.38 -24.06
CA GLY A 141 -22.68 -45.27 -23.99
C GLY A 141 -22.43 -45.98 -25.32
N PRO A 142 -21.19 -46.45 -25.57
CA PRO A 142 -20.84 -47.10 -26.82
C PRO A 142 -21.82 -48.24 -27.08
N ARG A 143 -22.58 -48.14 -28.19
CA ARG A 143 -23.41 -49.25 -28.65
C ARG A 143 -22.46 -50.40 -28.97
N SER A 144 -22.46 -51.40 -28.10
CA SER A 144 -21.85 -52.69 -28.36
C SER A 144 -22.40 -53.21 -29.69
N ARG A 145 -21.51 -53.33 -30.67
CA ARG A 145 -21.73 -54.13 -31.88
C ARG A 145 -21.29 -55.55 -31.61
#